data_AF-A0A8S4H1G8-F1
#
_entry.id   AF-A0A8S4H1G8-F1
#
_cell.length_a   1.000
_cell.length_b   1.000
_cell.length_c   1.000
_cell.angle_alpha   90.00
_cell.angle_beta   90.00
_cell.angle_gamma   90.00
#
_symmetry.space_group_name_H-M   'P 1'
#
loop_
_entity.id
_entity.type
_entity.pdbx_description
1 polymer ?
#
loop_
_entity_poly.entity_id
_entity_poly.type
_entity_poly.pdbx_seq_one_letter_code
_entity_poly.pdbx_strand_id
1 'polypeptide(L)'
;MYVPSDSFGGKSPERLSADQLRKLFTFAAARIVLAQLEGNGRAAQVAGSSASYNSEQHSTLHAHLLDVRMADPEEWLGALMRKNTSLAMRVIEVRKAYAEDDFEWHKLQEIAKKDIALGNQALMRDVAESSFSAEAVQGAGSQDDDGGAHAPSPRA
;
A
#
# COMPACT_ATOMS: atom_id res chain seq x y z
N MET A 1 -12.72 19.29 -7.50
CA MET A 1 -11.30 19.58 -7.79
C MET A 1 -11.02 19.09 -9.19
N TYR A 2 -10.45 19.93 -10.06
CA TYR A 2 -10.05 19.52 -11.42
C TYR A 2 -8.65 18.92 -11.37
N VAL A 3 -8.47 17.78 -12.04
CA VAL A 3 -7.15 17.16 -12.20
C VAL A 3 -6.68 17.42 -13.62
N PRO A 4 -5.58 18.15 -13.83
CA PRO A 4 -5.02 18.37 -15.16
C PRO A 4 -4.71 17.04 -15.84
N SER A 5 -5.21 16.87 -17.06
CA SER A 5 -5.11 15.62 -17.83
C SER A 5 -3.69 15.27 -18.28
N ASP A 6 -2.76 16.23 -18.26
CA ASP A 6 -1.33 16.05 -18.57
C ASP A 6 -0.55 15.35 -17.46
N SER A 7 -1.07 15.38 -16.23
CA SER A 7 -0.31 15.05 -15.01
C SER A 7 -0.13 13.53 -14.80
N PHE A 8 -0.77 12.72 -15.65
CA PHE A 8 -0.87 11.26 -15.50
C PHE A 8 -0.70 10.51 -16.83
N GLY A 9 -0.01 11.12 -17.80
CA GLY A 9 0.22 10.51 -19.12
C GLY A 9 -1.09 10.20 -19.87
N GLY A 10 -2.10 11.07 -19.71
CA GLY A 10 -3.42 10.91 -20.34
C GLY A 10 -4.36 9.93 -19.65
N LYS A 11 -3.95 9.27 -18.56
CA LYS A 11 -4.85 8.44 -17.73
C LYS A 11 -5.45 9.27 -16.60
N SER A 12 -6.67 8.97 -16.16
CA SER A 12 -7.19 9.59 -14.93
C SER A 12 -6.52 8.96 -13.69
N PRO A 13 -6.46 9.67 -12.55
CA PRO A 13 -6.01 9.09 -11.29
C PRO A 13 -6.78 7.83 -10.90
N GLU A 14 -8.09 7.80 -11.13
CA GLU A 14 -8.94 6.64 -10.86
C GLU A 14 -8.53 5.44 -11.71
N ARG A 15 -8.14 5.66 -12.98
CA ARG A 15 -7.64 4.60 -13.85
C ARG A 15 -6.32 4.04 -13.33
N LEU A 16 -5.41 4.90 -12.89
CA LEU A 16 -4.13 4.47 -12.31
C LEU A 16 -4.34 3.66 -11.02
N SER A 17 -5.22 4.12 -10.14
CA SER A 17 -5.61 3.39 -8.93
C SER A 17 -6.24 2.04 -9.27
N ALA A 18 -7.14 2.00 -10.25
CA ALA A 18 -7.74 0.75 -10.73
C ALA A 18 -6.68 -0.23 -11.28
N ASP A 19 -5.68 0.26 -12.02
CA ASP A 19 -4.58 -0.56 -12.51
C ASP A 19 -3.76 -1.18 -11.35
N GLN A 20 -3.57 -0.47 -10.24
CA GLN A 20 -2.92 -1.02 -9.04
C GLN A 20 -3.81 -2.06 -8.33
N LEU A 21 -5.10 -1.77 -8.19
CA LEU A 21 -6.06 -2.71 -7.58
C LEU A 21 -6.16 -4.01 -8.39
N ARG A 22 -6.13 -3.93 -9.73
CA ARG A 22 -6.12 -5.12 -10.60
C ARG A 22 -4.92 -6.03 -10.33
N LYS A 23 -3.73 -5.46 -10.10
CA LYS A 23 -2.53 -6.22 -9.71
C LYS A 23 -2.70 -6.83 -8.33
N LEU A 24 -3.17 -6.04 -7.36
CA LEU A 24 -3.43 -6.49 -6.00
C LEU A 24 -4.41 -7.66 -5.96
N PHE A 25 -5.53 -7.59 -6.69
CA PHE A 25 -6.53 -8.65 -6.72
C PHE A 25 -6.03 -9.93 -7.39
N THR A 26 -5.19 -9.79 -8.42
CA THR A 26 -4.55 -10.97 -9.05
C THR A 26 -3.58 -11.65 -8.07
N PHE A 27 -2.80 -10.87 -7.32
CA PHE A 27 -1.94 -11.39 -6.26
C PHE A 27 -2.73 -12.03 -5.11
N ALA A 28 -3.76 -11.35 -4.61
CA ALA A 28 -4.64 -11.86 -3.56
C ALA A 28 -5.30 -13.18 -3.98
N ALA A 29 -5.82 -13.26 -5.20
CA ALA A 29 -6.39 -14.48 -5.75
C ALA A 29 -5.37 -15.62 -5.81
N ALA A 30 -4.14 -15.36 -6.27
CA ALA A 30 -3.08 -16.37 -6.27
C ALA A 30 -2.78 -16.89 -4.85
N ARG A 31 -2.76 -16.01 -3.84
CA ARG A 31 -2.57 -16.40 -2.43
C ARG A 31 -3.75 -17.22 -1.89
N ILE A 32 -4.98 -16.85 -2.23
CA ILE A 32 -6.19 -17.60 -1.85
C ILE A 32 -6.16 -19.00 -2.48
N VAL A 33 -5.85 -19.11 -3.78
CA VAL A 33 -5.75 -20.40 -4.47
C VAL A 33 -4.62 -21.24 -3.88
N LEU A 34 -3.47 -20.65 -3.55
CA LEU A 34 -2.38 -21.36 -2.89
C LEU A 34 -2.84 -21.97 -1.56
N ALA A 35 -3.53 -21.19 -0.71
CA ALA A 35 -4.07 -21.70 0.55
C ALA A 35 -5.14 -22.79 0.34
N GLN A 36 -5.96 -22.69 -0.70
CA GLN A 36 -6.92 -23.75 -1.07
C GLN A 36 -6.20 -25.06 -1.44
N LEU A 37 -5.08 -24.99 -2.15
CA LEU A 37 -4.27 -26.15 -2.55
C LEU A 37 -3.51 -26.80 -1.38
N GLU A 38 -3.18 -26.02 -0.34
CA GLU A 38 -2.61 -26.52 0.93
C GLU A 38 -3.65 -27.24 1.82
N GLY A 39 -4.93 -27.23 1.44
CA GLY A 39 -6.01 -27.72 2.28
C GLY A 39 -6.46 -26.72 3.35
N ASN A 40 -6.00 -25.46 3.28
CA ASN A 40 -6.37 -24.37 4.20
C ASN A 40 -7.58 -23.55 3.70
N GLY A 41 -8.28 -24.02 2.66
CA GLY A 41 -9.45 -23.33 2.09
C GLY A 41 -10.75 -23.59 2.86
N ARG A 42 -11.71 -22.66 2.76
CA ARG A 42 -13.08 -22.82 3.31
C ARG A 42 -13.74 -24.15 2.95
N ALA A 43 -13.47 -24.69 1.75
CA ALA A 43 -13.98 -25.99 1.32
C ALA A 43 -13.45 -27.17 2.16
N ALA A 44 -12.21 -27.12 2.64
CA ALA A 44 -11.65 -28.12 3.55
C ALA A 44 -12.29 -28.06 4.94
N GLN A 45 -12.67 -26.86 5.37
CA GLN A 45 -13.29 -26.62 6.68
C GLN A 45 -14.77 -27.07 6.74
N VAL A 46 -15.52 -26.92 5.64
CA VAL A 46 -16.96 -27.25 5.57
C VAL A 46 -17.21 -28.73 5.27
N ALA A 47 -16.35 -29.38 4.48
CA ALA A 47 -16.63 -30.73 4.00
C ALA A 47 -16.18 -31.85 4.95
N GLY A 48 -15.48 -31.56 6.06
CA GLY A 48 -14.84 -32.60 6.89
C GLY A 48 -13.95 -33.56 6.08
N SER A 49 -13.58 -33.15 4.88
CA SER A 49 -13.08 -33.97 3.79
C SER A 49 -11.70 -33.46 3.47
N SER A 50 -10.76 -34.39 3.39
CA SER A 50 -9.41 -34.22 2.88
C SER A 50 -9.46 -33.50 1.53
N ALA A 51 -9.49 -32.17 1.55
CA ALA A 51 -9.28 -31.36 0.36
C ALA A 51 -7.91 -31.79 -0.15
N SER A 52 -7.91 -32.52 -1.28
CA SER A 52 -6.73 -33.23 -1.74
C SER A 52 -5.59 -32.23 -1.85
N TYR A 53 -4.58 -32.40 -1.00
CA TYR A 53 -3.35 -31.63 -1.07
C TYR A 53 -2.77 -31.83 -2.47
N ASN A 54 -2.94 -30.83 -3.33
CA ASN A 54 -2.43 -30.90 -4.69
C ASN A 54 -1.04 -30.30 -4.70
N SER A 55 -0.08 -31.09 -4.23
CA SER A 55 1.33 -30.69 -4.06
C SER A 55 1.95 -30.13 -5.35
N GLU A 56 1.59 -30.69 -6.50
CA GLU A 56 2.14 -30.28 -7.79
C GLU A 56 1.63 -28.90 -8.23
N GLN A 57 0.33 -28.67 -8.16
CA GLN A 57 -0.26 -27.36 -8.48
C GLN A 57 0.16 -26.30 -7.47
N HIS A 58 0.27 -26.69 -6.19
CA HIS A 58 0.77 -25.82 -5.13
C HIS A 58 2.20 -25.37 -5.43
N SER A 59 3.11 -26.31 -5.66
CA SER A 59 4.51 -26.04 -6.00
C SER A 59 4.63 -25.18 -7.26
N THR A 60 3.82 -25.48 -8.29
CA THR A 60 3.78 -24.70 -9.54
C THR A 60 3.38 -23.25 -9.29
N LEU A 61 2.30 -23.01 -8.53
CA LEU A 61 1.83 -21.66 -8.23
C LEU A 61 2.82 -20.90 -7.33
N HIS A 62 3.36 -21.59 -6.33
CA HIS A 62 4.33 -21.04 -5.39
C HIS A 62 5.61 -20.59 -6.11
N ALA A 63 6.19 -21.46 -6.95
CA ALA A 63 7.35 -21.10 -7.78
C ALA A 63 7.01 -19.94 -8.72
N HIS A 64 5.83 -19.95 -9.34
CA HIS A 64 5.45 -18.85 -10.24
C HIS A 64 5.34 -17.49 -9.54
N LEU A 65 4.86 -17.45 -8.30
CA LEU A 65 4.80 -16.25 -7.47
C LEU A 65 6.19 -15.69 -7.12
N LEU A 66 7.19 -16.56 -6.94
CA LEU A 66 8.55 -16.18 -6.61
C LEU A 66 9.36 -15.78 -7.85
N ASP A 67 9.21 -16.53 -8.94
CA ASP A 67 10.07 -16.41 -10.12
C ASP A 67 9.60 -15.34 -11.11
N VAL A 68 8.29 -15.06 -11.15
CA VAL A 68 7.71 -14.14 -12.14
C VAL A 68 7.18 -12.90 -11.46
N ARG A 69 7.84 -11.77 -11.72
CA ARG A 69 7.42 -10.46 -11.23
C ARG A 69 6.05 -10.07 -11.81
N MET A 70 5.10 -9.72 -10.94
CA MET A 70 3.77 -9.25 -11.35
C MET A 70 3.79 -7.76 -11.73
N ALA A 71 4.43 -7.44 -12.86
CA ALA A 71 4.42 -6.08 -13.41
C ALA A 71 3.11 -5.79 -14.16
N ASP A 72 2.67 -6.73 -15.00
CA ASP A 72 1.37 -6.72 -15.68
C ASP A 72 0.61 -8.02 -15.29
N PRO A 73 -0.63 -7.91 -14.78
CA PRO A 73 -1.35 -9.07 -14.28
C PRO A 73 -1.84 -10.01 -15.39
N GLU A 74 -2.13 -9.50 -16.59
CA GLU A 74 -2.56 -10.33 -17.72
C GLU A 74 -1.37 -11.09 -18.33
N GLU A 75 -0.20 -10.45 -18.43
CA GLU A 75 1.03 -11.12 -18.86
C GLU A 75 1.44 -12.22 -17.87
N TRP A 76 1.37 -11.90 -16.57
CA TRP A 76 1.65 -12.86 -15.50
C TRP A 76 0.69 -14.06 -15.56
N LEU A 77 -0.62 -13.83 -15.69
CA LEU A 77 -1.60 -14.91 -15.85
C LEU A 77 -1.42 -15.67 -17.15
N GLY A 78 -1.04 -15.01 -18.25
CA GLY A 78 -0.73 -15.66 -19.51
C GLY A 78 0.47 -16.60 -19.37
N ALA A 79 1.49 -16.22 -18.60
CA ALA A 79 2.63 -17.06 -18.27
C ALA A 79 2.21 -18.27 -17.41
N LEU A 80 1.36 -18.07 -16.40
CA LEU A 80 0.80 -19.17 -15.61
C LEU A 80 -0.03 -20.11 -16.48
N MET A 81 -0.86 -19.59 -17.38
CA MET A 81 -1.77 -20.37 -18.23
C MET A 81 -1.01 -21.28 -19.19
N ARG A 82 0.16 -20.83 -19.68
CA ARG A 82 1.08 -21.64 -20.47
C ARG A 82 1.72 -22.78 -19.67
N LYS A 83 1.95 -22.59 -18.37
CA LYS A 83 2.50 -23.62 -17.46
C LYS A 83 1.42 -24.61 -17.00
N ASN A 84 0.26 -24.09 -16.62
CA ASN A 84 -0.88 -24.87 -16.14
C ASN A 84 -2.18 -24.08 -16.36
N THR A 85 -2.92 -24.45 -17.40
CA THR A 85 -4.15 -23.74 -17.79
C THR A 85 -5.25 -23.85 -16.74
N SER A 86 -5.45 -25.03 -16.14
CA SER A 86 -6.48 -25.24 -15.10
C SER A 86 -6.24 -24.36 -13.88
N LEU A 87 -4.98 -24.28 -13.44
CA LEU A 87 -4.57 -23.44 -12.31
C LEU A 87 -4.75 -21.94 -12.61
N ALA A 88 -4.37 -21.48 -13.81
CA ALA A 88 -4.59 -20.09 -14.21
C ALA A 88 -6.08 -19.73 -14.28
N MET A 89 -6.92 -20.62 -14.81
CA MET A 89 -8.38 -20.43 -14.85
C MET A 89 -8.95 -20.29 -13.43
N ARG A 90 -8.44 -21.06 -12.47
CA ARG A 90 -8.86 -20.93 -11.07
C ARG A 90 -8.50 -19.56 -10.49
N VAL A 91 -7.30 -19.04 -10.77
CA VAL A 91 -6.91 -17.68 -10.32
C VAL A 91 -7.76 -16.61 -11.00
N ILE A 92 -8.11 -16.78 -12.28
CA ILE A 92 -9.00 -15.85 -13.01
C ILE A 92 -10.40 -15.80 -12.39
N GLU A 93 -10.96 -16.96 -12.05
CA GLU A 93 -12.26 -17.05 -11.36
C GLU A 93 -12.20 -16.37 -10.00
N VAL A 94 -11.20 -16.71 -9.18
CA VAL A 94 -11.07 -16.18 -7.81
C VAL A 94 -10.81 -14.67 -7.82
N ARG A 95 -9.99 -14.12 -8.74
CA ARG A 95 -9.76 -12.66 -8.78
C ARG A 95 -11.01 -11.87 -9.18
N LYS A 96 -11.88 -12.48 -9.99
CA LYS A 96 -13.17 -11.88 -10.36
C LYS A 96 -14.12 -11.89 -9.16
N ALA A 97 -14.33 -13.06 -8.55
CA ALA A 97 -15.17 -13.18 -7.35
C ALA A 97 -14.68 -12.28 -6.21
N TYR A 98 -13.35 -12.20 -6.01
CA TYR A 98 -12.79 -11.33 -5.00
C TYR A 98 -13.11 -9.85 -5.25
N ALA A 99 -13.02 -9.39 -6.50
CA ALA A 99 -13.30 -8.00 -6.85
C ALA A 99 -14.80 -7.64 -6.80
N GLU A 100 -15.68 -8.59 -7.14
CA GLU A 100 -17.13 -8.38 -7.22
C GLU A 100 -17.83 -8.58 -5.88
N ASP A 101 -17.45 -9.62 -5.13
CA ASP A 101 -18.21 -10.11 -3.97
C ASP A 101 -17.51 -9.93 -2.62
N ASP A 102 -16.19 -10.17 -2.55
CA ASP A 102 -15.47 -10.20 -1.26
C ASP A 102 -14.79 -8.88 -0.88
N PHE A 103 -14.35 -8.10 -1.87
CA PHE A 103 -13.59 -6.87 -1.61
C PHE A 103 -14.52 -5.75 -1.12
N GLU A 104 -14.27 -5.26 0.09
CA GLU A 104 -15.09 -4.24 0.74
C GLU A 104 -14.79 -2.83 0.18
N TRP A 105 -15.33 -2.52 -1.00
CA TRP A 105 -15.14 -1.22 -1.68
C TRP A 105 -15.48 -0.02 -0.80
N HIS A 106 -16.55 -0.10 0.01
CA HIS A 106 -16.92 0.96 0.93
C HIS A 106 -15.83 1.22 1.99
N LYS A 107 -15.25 0.15 2.56
CA LYS A 107 -14.19 0.29 3.54
C LYS A 107 -12.91 0.83 2.92
N LEU A 108 -12.56 0.44 1.69
CA LEU A 108 -11.43 1.04 0.97
C LEU A 108 -11.60 2.56 0.88
N GLN A 109 -12.79 3.02 0.49
CA GLN A 109 -13.08 4.45 0.39
C GLN A 109 -13.03 5.16 1.75
N GLU A 110 -13.62 4.55 2.78
CA GLU A 110 -13.63 5.07 4.14
C GLU A 110 -12.22 5.23 4.69
N ILE A 111 -11.40 4.16 4.62
CA ILE A 111 -10.03 4.13 5.13
C ILE A 111 -9.17 5.13 4.37
N ALA A 112 -9.24 5.17 3.03
CA ALA A 112 -8.43 6.09 2.23
C ALA A 112 -8.70 7.57 2.61
N LYS A 113 -9.96 7.95 2.86
CA LYS A 113 -10.30 9.31 3.29
C LYS A 113 -9.85 9.58 4.72
N LYS A 114 -10.07 8.63 5.62
CA LYS A 114 -9.71 8.74 7.03
C LYS A 114 -8.20 8.90 7.21
N ASP A 115 -7.41 8.08 6.52
CA ASP A 115 -5.96 8.08 6.65
C ASP A 115 -5.32 9.36 6.11
N ILE A 116 -5.89 9.97 5.06
CA ILE A 116 -5.46 11.31 4.60
C ILE A 116 -5.70 12.35 5.70
N ALA A 117 -6.87 12.35 6.33
CA ALA A 117 -7.18 13.31 7.39
C ALA A 117 -6.26 13.13 8.60
N LEU A 118 -6.05 11.88 9.04
CA LEU A 118 -5.16 11.56 10.15
C LEU A 118 -3.70 11.87 9.83
N GLY A 119 -3.24 11.54 8.62
CA GLY A 119 -1.89 11.85 8.16
C GLY A 119 -1.61 13.34 8.13
N ASN A 120 -2.56 14.15 7.65
CA ASN A 120 -2.44 15.61 7.68
C ASN A 120 -2.38 16.17 9.11
N GLN A 121 -3.21 15.63 10.02
CA GLN A 121 -3.20 16.03 11.42
C GLN A 121 -1.88 15.69 12.12
N ALA A 122 -1.35 14.48 11.88
CA ALA A 122 -0.07 14.05 12.41
C ALA A 122 1.06 14.95 11.87
N LEU A 123 1.12 15.17 10.56
CA LEU A 123 2.13 16.02 9.95
C LEU A 123 2.11 17.45 10.49
N MET A 124 0.93 18.06 10.66
CA MET A 124 0.82 19.40 11.24
C MET A 124 1.32 19.46 12.69
N ARG A 125 1.05 18.40 13.48
CA ARG A 125 1.55 18.29 14.86
C ARG A 125 3.07 18.18 14.87
N ASP A 126 3.63 17.27 14.09
CA ASP A 126 5.07 17.01 14.04
C ASP A 126 5.86 18.26 13.61
N VAL A 127 5.33 19.01 12.63
CA VAL A 127 5.92 20.27 12.18
C VAL A 127 5.84 21.35 13.27
N ALA A 128 4.71 21.47 13.96
CA ALA A 128 4.58 22.43 15.06
C ALA A 128 5.56 22.14 16.20
N GLU A 129 5.65 20.88 16.64
CA GLU A 129 6.59 20.44 17.68
C GLU A 129 8.05 20.70 17.29
N SER A 130 8.39 20.49 16.02
CA SER A 130 9.73 20.77 15.49
C SER A 130 10.05 22.27 15.48
N SER A 131 9.09 23.12 15.11
CA SER A 131 9.27 24.58 15.10
C SER A 131 9.45 25.15 16.50
N PHE A 132 8.64 24.71 17.48
CA PHE A 132 8.80 25.14 18.88
C PHE A 132 10.15 24.70 19.47
N SER A 133 10.61 23.51 19.10
CA SER A 133 11.91 23.02 19.54
C SER A 133 13.07 23.82 18.91
N ALA A 134 12.92 24.27 17.66
CA ALA A 134 13.91 25.12 16.99
C ALA A 134 13.95 26.55 17.57
N GLU A 135 12.79 27.13 17.90
CA GLU A 135 12.69 28.45 18.54
C GLU A 135 13.28 28.44 19.97
N ALA A 136 13.08 27.37 20.73
CA ALA A 136 13.67 27.21 22.07
C ALA A 136 15.21 27.20 22.04
N VAL A 137 15.81 26.65 20.98
CA VAL A 137 17.27 26.65 20.77
C VAL A 137 17.79 28.03 20.34
N GLN A 138 17.04 28.79 19.53
CA GLN A 138 17.43 30.15 19.14
C GLN A 138 17.29 31.17 20.28
N GLY A 139 16.27 31.01 21.13
CA GLY A 139 16.07 31.86 22.33
C GLY A 139 17.19 31.71 23.37
N ALA A 140 17.81 30.53 23.47
CA ALA A 140 18.90 30.27 24.40
C ALA A 140 20.27 30.81 23.91
N GLY A 141 20.42 31.15 22.63
CA GLY A 141 21.67 31.66 22.05
C GLY A 141 21.80 33.19 22.00
N SER A 142 20.80 33.94 22.49
CA SER A 142 20.70 35.40 22.32
C SER A 142 20.84 36.20 23.63
N GLN A 143 21.13 35.56 24.75
CA GLN A 143 21.33 36.20 26.06
C GLN A 143 22.77 35.96 26.52
N ASP A 144 23.72 36.75 25.98
CA ASP A 144 25.03 37.04 26.59
C ASP A 144 25.78 38.07 25.72
N ASP A 145 25.32 39.33 25.67
CA ASP A 145 26.20 40.49 25.43
C ASP A 145 25.49 41.81 25.80
N ASP A 146 25.41 42.14 27.09
CA ASP A 146 25.34 43.55 27.51
C ASP A 146 26.02 43.72 28.87
N GLY A 147 27.28 44.18 28.82
CA GLY A 147 28.20 44.16 29.96
C GLY A 147 29.28 45.24 29.93
N GLY A 148 28.91 46.50 29.66
CA GLY A 148 29.47 47.66 30.37
C GLY A 148 30.64 48.43 29.75
N ALA A 149 30.47 49.76 29.63
CA ALA A 149 31.43 50.76 30.10
C ALA A 149 30.85 52.19 29.96
N HIS A 150 30.21 52.69 31.01
CA HIS A 150 29.89 54.11 31.16
C HIS A 150 31.14 54.83 31.72
N ALA A 151 31.82 55.63 30.90
CA ALA A 151 32.95 56.46 31.31
C ALA A 151 32.48 57.88 31.66
N PRO A 152 32.89 58.46 32.81
CA PRO A 152 32.55 59.85 33.13
C PRO A 152 33.55 60.84 32.51
N SER A 153 33.03 61.92 31.92
CA SER A 153 33.80 63.07 31.42
C SER A 153 34.46 63.87 32.55
N PRO A 154 35.68 64.41 32.36
CA PRO A 154 36.19 65.48 33.20
C PRO A 154 35.92 66.87 32.58
N ARG A 155 35.50 67.80 33.44
CA ARG A 155 35.46 69.25 33.19
C ARG A 155 36.85 69.85 33.44
N ALA A 156 37.33 70.63 32.47
CA ALA A 156 37.97 71.95 32.55
C ALA A 156 38.92 72.13 31.37
#